data_AF-A0A957RHH9-F1
#
_entry.id   AF-A0A957RHH9-F1
#
_cell.length_a   1.000
_cell.length_b   1.000
_cell.length_c   1.000
_cell.angle_alpha   90.00
_cell.angle_beta   90.00
_cell.angle_gamma   90.00
#
_symmetry.space_group_name_H-M   'P 1'
#
loop_
_entity.id
_entity.type
_entity.pdbx_description
1 polymer ?
#
loop_
_entity_poly.entity_id
_entity_poly.type
_entity_poly.pdbx_seq_one_letter_code
_entity_poly.pdbx_strand_id
1 'polypeptide(L)'
;MFFDGNIFWLFMGILTVVVGGGFNEFAKSRGWTLTWWKWALAVVWYIIFMMGFYAWGTLIGENEGSAGFRFFLMIAFISAILAVGLWRLLAIGSSKNVNTQ
;
A
#
# COMPACT_ATOMS: atom_id res chain seq x y z
N MET A 1 -19.64 15.40 5.13
CA MET A 1 -18.37 15.06 5.81
C MET A 1 -17.25 15.05 4.75
N PHE A 2 -15.96 15.18 5.10
CA PHE A 2 -14.87 15.23 4.09
C PHE A 2 -14.87 14.03 3.12
N PHE A 3 -15.42 12.88 3.57
CA PHE A 3 -15.57 11.64 2.81
C PHE A 3 -16.71 11.55 1.80
N ASP A 4 -17.67 12.48 1.85
CA ASP A 4 -18.75 12.55 0.85
C ASP A 4 -18.28 13.29 -0.42
N GLY A 5 -17.08 13.88 -0.38
CA GLY A 5 -16.51 14.60 -1.49
C GLY A 5 -16.02 13.66 -2.59
N ASN A 6 -16.55 13.83 -3.80
CA ASN A 6 -16.07 13.14 -5.02
C ASN A 6 -14.55 13.25 -5.21
N ILE A 7 -13.95 14.34 -4.75
CA ILE A 7 -12.50 14.59 -4.78
C ILE A 7 -11.70 13.62 -3.90
N PHE A 8 -12.19 13.28 -2.70
CA PHE A 8 -11.49 12.35 -1.80
C PHE A 8 -11.38 10.97 -2.45
N TRP A 9 -12.50 10.46 -2.97
CA TRP A 9 -12.55 9.17 -3.65
C TRP A 9 -11.73 9.14 -4.94
N LEU A 10 -11.67 10.26 -5.67
CA LEU A 10 -10.80 10.39 -6.84
C LEU A 10 -9.31 10.28 -6.45
N PHE A 11 -8.87 10.96 -5.40
CA PHE A 11 -7.48 10.84 -4.92
C PHE A 11 -7.15 9.41 -4.46
N MET A 12 -8.03 8.77 -3.69
CA MET A 12 -7.87 7.38 -3.25
C MET A 12 -7.82 6.41 -4.44
N GLY A 13 -8.64 6.65 -5.47
CA GLY A 13 -8.64 5.88 -6.71
C GLY A 13 -7.32 6.01 -7.48
N ILE A 14 -6.82 7.23 -7.67
CA ILE A 14 -5.52 7.48 -8.31
C ILE A 14 -4.40 6.76 -7.54
N LEU A 15 -4.36 6.90 -6.22
CA LEU A 15 -3.40 6.22 -5.35
C LEU A 15 -3.46 4.70 -5.54
N THR A 16 -4.65 4.14 -5.65
CA THR A 16 -4.86 2.70 -5.89
C THR A 16 -4.31 2.25 -7.24
N VAL A 17 -4.54 3.02 -8.30
CA VAL A 17 -4.02 2.68 -9.63
C VAL A 17 -2.49 2.78 -9.65
N VAL A 18 -1.92 3.83 -9.06
CA VAL A 18 -0.47 4.04 -9.01
C VAL A 18 0.21 2.94 -8.20
N VAL A 19 -0.28 2.65 -7.00
CA VAL A 19 0.32 1.62 -6.14
C VAL A 19 0.11 0.22 -6.72
N GLY A 20 -1.09 -0.09 -7.19
CA GLY A 20 -1.40 -1.40 -7.79
C GLY A 20 -0.64 -1.64 -9.10
N GLY A 21 -0.59 -0.65 -9.97
CA GLY A 21 0.16 -0.70 -11.23
C GLY A 21 1.66 -0.79 -10.98
N GLY A 22 2.20 0.06 -10.11
CA GLY A 22 3.61 0.05 -9.73
C GLY A 22 4.03 -1.27 -9.07
N PHE A 23 3.20 -1.83 -8.20
CA PHE A 23 3.45 -3.13 -7.57
C PHE A 23 3.47 -4.27 -8.59
N ASN A 24 2.56 -4.28 -9.57
CA ASN A 24 2.52 -5.32 -10.59
C ASN A 24 3.77 -5.28 -11.49
N GLU A 25 4.18 -4.10 -11.95
CA GLU A 25 5.42 -3.94 -12.73
C GLU A 25 6.67 -4.26 -11.90
N PHE A 26 6.68 -3.89 -10.62
CA PHE A 26 7.75 -4.25 -9.71
C PHE A 26 7.87 -5.78 -9.52
N ALA A 27 6.75 -6.48 -9.35
CA ALA A 27 6.75 -7.94 -9.21
C ALA A 27 7.23 -8.64 -10.49
N LYS A 28 6.81 -8.16 -11.66
CA LYS A 28 7.27 -8.67 -12.97
C LYS A 28 8.77 -8.48 -13.15
N SER A 29 9.29 -7.28 -12.89
CA SER A 29 10.72 -6.99 -13.04
C SER A 29 11.62 -7.81 -12.09
N ARG A 30 11.07 -8.25 -10.96
CA ARG A 30 11.76 -9.15 -10.00
C ARG A 30 11.58 -10.64 -10.30
N GLY A 31 10.78 -11.00 -11.31
CA GLY A 31 10.49 -12.40 -11.63
C GLY A 31 9.69 -13.13 -10.55
N TRP A 32 8.90 -12.41 -9.76
CA TRP A 32 8.11 -13.02 -8.69
C TRP A 32 6.89 -13.73 -9.25
N THR A 33 6.76 -15.02 -8.93
CA THR A 33 5.51 -15.75 -9.13
C THR A 33 4.56 -15.43 -7.97
N LEU A 34 3.71 -14.43 -8.16
CA LEU A 34 2.68 -14.05 -7.20
C LEU A 34 1.52 -15.05 -7.24
N THR A 35 1.51 -16.00 -6.31
CA THR A 35 0.36 -16.86 -6.05
C THR A 35 -0.81 -16.04 -5.51
N TRP A 36 -2.03 -16.57 -5.58
CA TRP A 36 -3.22 -15.90 -5.08
C TRP A 36 -3.11 -15.43 -3.62
N TRP A 37 -2.52 -16.24 -2.73
CA TRP A 37 -2.34 -15.85 -1.32
C TRP A 37 -1.35 -14.68 -1.16
N LYS A 38 -0.33 -14.59 -2.00
CA LYS A 38 0.64 -13.48 -2.00
C LYS A 38 -0.03 -12.18 -2.43
N TRP A 39 -0.93 -12.26 -3.41
CA TRP A 39 -1.80 -11.16 -3.80
C TRP A 39 -2.72 -10.73 -2.65
N ALA A 40 -3.37 -11.68 -1.98
CA ALA A 40 -4.20 -11.38 -0.82
C ALA A 40 -3.40 -10.65 0.28
N LEU A 41 -2.17 -11.08 0.58
CA LEU A 41 -1.31 -10.42 1.57
C LEU A 41 -0.95 -8.99 1.16
N ALA A 42 -0.64 -8.76 -0.13
CA ALA A 42 -0.35 -7.44 -0.66
C ALA A 42 -1.57 -6.51 -0.60
N VAL A 43 -2.76 -7.03 -0.89
CA VAL A 43 -4.02 -6.28 -0.78
C VAL A 43 -4.32 -5.92 0.68
N VAL A 44 -4.14 -6.85 1.62
CA VAL A 44 -4.33 -6.58 3.05
C VAL A 44 -3.37 -5.49 3.53
N TRP A 45 -2.10 -5.58 3.16
CA TRP A 45 -1.11 -4.54 3.46
C TRP A 45 -1.53 -3.17 2.90
N TYR A 46 -2.01 -3.14 1.66
CA TYR A 46 -2.48 -1.92 1.01
C TYR A 46 -3.71 -1.32 1.69
N ILE A 47 -4.67 -2.14 2.12
CA ILE A 47 -5.84 -1.68 2.89
C ILE A 47 -5.41 -1.03 4.20
N ILE A 48 -4.46 -1.62 4.93
CA ILE A 48 -3.93 -1.05 6.18
C ILE A 48 -3.31 0.33 5.91
N PHE A 49 -2.54 0.46 4.83
CA PHE A 49 -1.96 1.74 4.43
C PHE A 49 -3.04 2.78 4.08
N MET A 50 -4.06 2.38 3.32
CA MET A 50 -5.19 3.24 2.94
C MET A 50 -6.04 3.68 4.14
N MET A 51 -6.16 2.86 5.17
CA MET A 51 -6.82 3.22 6.43
C MET A 51 -6.14 4.42 7.11
N GLY A 52 -4.83 4.59 6.95
CA GLY A 52 -4.11 5.77 7.43
C GLY A 52 -4.55 7.04 6.70
N PHE A 53 -4.66 7.00 5.36
CA PHE A 53 -5.17 8.12 4.56
C PHE A 53 -6.63 8.44 4.89
N TYR A 54 -7.44 7.40 5.08
CA TYR A 54 -8.82 7.55 5.50
C TYR A 54 -8.89 8.27 6.85
N ALA A 55 -8.28 7.74 7.91
CA ALA A 55 -8.30 8.35 9.24
C ALA A 55 -7.80 9.81 9.24
N TRP A 56 -6.76 10.12 8.45
CA TRP A 56 -6.29 11.49 8.31
C TRP A 56 -7.34 12.41 7.68
N GLY A 57 -8.00 11.96 6.61
CA GLY A 57 -9.13 12.68 6.01
C GLY A 57 -10.27 12.92 6.99
N THR A 58 -10.55 11.97 7.91
CA THR A 58 -11.61 12.10 8.92
C THR A 58 -11.30 13.27 9.82
N LEU A 59 -10.10 13.25 10.38
CA LEU A 59 -9.66 14.20 11.38
C LEU A 59 -9.44 15.59 10.77
N ILE A 60 -9.08 15.69 9.49
CA ILE A 60 -9.13 16.98 8.76
C ILE A 60 -10.57 17.53 8.75
N GLY A 61 -11.55 16.69 8.45
CA GLY A 61 -12.96 17.08 8.44
C GLY A 61 -13.50 17.49 9.80
N GLU A 62 -12.91 16.98 10.88
CA GLU A 62 -13.26 17.27 12.28
C GLU A 62 -12.41 18.41 12.88
N ASN A 63 -11.65 19.13 12.07
CA ASN A 63 -10.75 20.22 12.49
C ASN A 63 -9.60 19.77 13.43
N GLU A 64 -9.24 18.48 13.38
CA GLU A 64 -8.15 17.83 14.11
C GLU A 64 -7.03 17.32 13.17
N GLY A 65 -6.81 18.01 12.05
CA GLY A 65 -5.88 17.56 11.01
C GLY A 65 -4.44 17.28 11.50
N SER A 66 -3.99 17.95 12.56
CA SER A 66 -2.68 17.69 13.20
C SER A 66 -2.63 16.31 13.88
N ALA A 67 -3.69 15.91 14.58
CA ALA A 67 -3.80 14.58 15.18
C ALA A 67 -3.88 13.51 14.08
N GLY A 68 -4.67 13.76 13.03
CA GLY A 68 -4.78 12.85 11.89
C GLY A 68 -3.48 12.65 11.13
N PHE A 69 -2.68 13.70 10.95
CA PHE A 69 -1.39 13.59 10.30
C PHE A 69 -0.40 12.75 11.13
N ARG A 70 -0.37 12.95 12.46
CA ARG A 70 0.46 12.12 13.36
C ARG A 70 0.03 10.65 13.34
N PHE A 71 -1.28 10.40 13.33
CA PHE A 71 -1.82 9.04 13.21
C PHE A 71 -1.44 8.40 11.87
N PHE A 72 -1.58 9.15 10.77
CA PHE A 72 -1.14 8.70 9.45
C PHE A 72 0.35 8.35 9.41
N LEU A 73 1.22 9.21 9.96
CA LEU A 73 2.66 8.93 10.01
C LEU A 73 2.98 7.65 10.78
N MET A 74 2.29 7.41 11.90
CA MET A 74 2.44 6.18 12.67
C MET A 74 2.02 4.95 11.85
N ILE A 75 0.86 5.00 11.20
CA ILE A 75 0.36 3.91 10.35
C ILE A 75 1.28 3.70 9.14
N ALA A 76 1.76 4.77 8.51
CA ALA A 76 2.70 4.71 7.40
C ALA A 76 4.03 4.09 7.81
N PHE A 77 4.52 4.39 9.02
CA PHE A 77 5.73 3.77 9.57
C PHE A 77 5.55 2.27 9.79
N ILE A 78 4.45 1.86 10.43
CA ILE A 78 4.11 0.43 10.62
C ILE A 78 3.97 -0.25 9.25
N SER A 79 3.27 0.39 8.32
CA SER A 79 3.08 -0.11 6.96
C SER A 79 4.42 -0.27 6.23
N ALA A 80 5.37 0.65 6.39
CA ALA A 80 6.70 0.52 5.80
C ALA A 80 7.46 -0.71 6.34
N ILE A 81 7.38 -0.97 7.65
CA ILE A 81 7.98 -2.19 8.25
C ILE A 81 7.30 -3.44 7.68
N LEU A 82 5.98 -3.46 7.63
CA LEU A 82 5.22 -4.56 7.04
C LEU A 82 5.55 -4.75 5.55
N ALA A 83 5.82 -3.68 4.81
CA ALA A 83 6.20 -3.74 3.40
C ALA A 83 7.54 -4.47 3.22
N VAL A 84 8.50 -4.25 4.12
CA VAL A 84 9.78 -4.99 4.11
C VAL A 84 9.56 -6.47 4.41
N GLY A 85 8.70 -6.80 5.37
CA GLY A 85 8.31 -8.18 5.67
C GLY A 85 7.63 -8.86 4.49
N LEU A 86 6.63 -8.18 3.90
CA LEU A 86 5.92 -8.60 2.72
C LEU A 86 6.88 -8.84 1.56
N TRP A 87 7.79 -7.90 1.28
CA TRP A 87 8.82 -8.08 0.24
C TRP A 87 9.57 -9.39 0.44
N ARG A 88 10.10 -9.65 1.63
CA ARG A 88 10.83 -10.90 1.90
C ARG A 88 9.96 -12.13 1.63
N LEU A 89 8.71 -12.13 2.07
CA LEU A 89 7.76 -13.23 1.84
C LEU A 89 7.41 -13.43 0.35
N LEU A 90 7.24 -12.34 -0.39
CA LEU A 90 6.94 -12.38 -1.82
C LEU A 90 8.13 -12.94 -2.61
N ALA A 91 9.35 -12.63 -2.18
CA ALA A 91 10.58 -13.12 -2.78
C ALA A 91 10.87 -14.61 -2.52
N ILE A 92 10.20 -15.25 -1.53
CA ILE A 92 10.34 -16.70 -1.29
C ILE A 92 9.80 -17.46 -2.51
N GLY A 93 10.63 -18.34 -3.07
CA GLY A 93 10.31 -19.11 -4.28
C GLY A 93 10.48 -18.33 -5.59
N SER A 94 11.07 -17.12 -5.54
CA SER A 94 11.44 -16.40 -6.76
C SER A 94 12.54 -17.16 -7.48
N SER A 95 12.25 -17.62 -8.71
CA SER A 95 13.27 -18.22 -9.57
C SER A 95 14.23 -17.12 -10.01
N LYS A 96 15.41 -17.05 -9.39
CA LYS A 96 16.51 -16.30 -9.97
C LYS A 96 16.91 -17.03 -11.25
N ASN A 97 16.56 -16.48 -12.41
CA ASN A 97 17.26 -16.83 -13.64
C ASN A 97 18.71 -16.37 -13.47
N VAL A 98 19.55 -17.24 -12.91
CA VAL A 98 21.00 -17.11 -12.91
C VAL A 98 21.46 -17.43 -14.33
N ASN A 99 21.30 -16.47 -15.23
CA ASN A 99 21.96 -16.45 -16.53
C ASN A 99 22.94 -15.28 -16.53
N THR A 100 24.07 -15.51 -15.89
CA THR A 100 25.34 -14.85 -16.24
C THR A 100 26.25 -15.98 -16.70
N GLN A 101 26.16 -16.30 -17.99
CA GLN A 101 27.31 -16.74 -18.77
C GLN A 101 28.12 -15.52 -19.16
#